data_AF-A0A9E4LZ20-F1
#
_entry.id   AF-A0A9E4LZ20-F1
#
_cell.length_a   1.000
_cell.length_b   1.000
_cell.length_c   1.000
_cell.angle_alpha   90.00
_cell.angle_beta   90.00
_cell.angle_gamma   90.00
#
_symmetry.space_group_name_H-M   'P 1'
#
loop_
_entity.id
_entity.type
_entity.pdbx_description
1 polymer ?
#
loop_
_entity_poly.entity_id
_entity_poly.type
_entity_poly.pdbx_seq_one_letter_code
_entity_poly.pdbx_strand_id
1 'polypeptide(L)' 'KRHAKSRTVRRKRRVFLIIKQNPRFKARQG' A
#
# COMPACT_ATOMS: atom_id res chain seq x y z
N LYS A 1 5.62 12.02 -4.08
CA LYS A 1 6.44 11.30 -3.07
C LYS A 1 5.50 10.42 -2.24
N ARG A 2 5.75 9.10 -2.15
CA ARG A 2 4.88 8.18 -1.39
C ARG A 2 4.79 8.66 0.06
N HIS A 3 3.57 8.77 0.58
CA HIS A 3 3.25 9.26 1.91
C HIS A 3 4.11 8.54 2.97
N ALA A 4 4.68 9.25 3.95
CA ALA A 4 5.68 8.70 4.90
C ALA A 4 5.20 7.47 5.69
N LYS A 5 3.88 7.26 5.80
CA LYS A 5 3.25 6.15 6.54
C LYS A 5 2.78 5.01 5.64
N SER A 6 3.17 5.03 4.38
CA SER A 6 2.88 3.95 3.46
C SER A 6 3.76 2.74 3.75
N ARG A 7 3.13 1.57 3.83
CA ARG A 7 3.79 0.28 4.03
C ARG A 7 3.53 -0.60 2.84
N THR A 8 4.59 -1.19 2.31
CA THR A 8 4.50 -2.21 1.27
C THR A 8 4.27 -3.58 1.92
N VAL A 9 3.30 -4.34 1.43
CA VAL A 9 2.94 -5.66 1.97
C VAL A 9 2.78 -6.64 0.83
N ARG A 10 3.30 -7.86 0.99
CA ARG A 10 3.03 -8.97 0.06
C ARG A 10 1.89 -9.84 0.59
N ARG A 11 0.85 -10.03 -0.21
CA ARG A 11 -0.29 -10.92 0.08
C ARG A 11 -0.67 -11.68 -1.17
N LYS A 12 -0.94 -13.00 -1.06
CA LYS A 12 -1.33 -13.85 -2.19
C LYS A 12 -0.45 -13.63 -3.44
N ARG A 13 0.87 -13.62 -3.25
CA ARG A 13 1.90 -13.36 -4.29
C ARG A 13 1.85 -11.98 -4.98
N ARG A 14 1.05 -11.02 -4.49
CA ARG A 14 0.94 -9.66 -5.04
C ARG A 14 1.46 -8.61 -4.06
N VAL A 15 2.01 -7.51 -4.58
CA VAL A 15 2.52 -6.39 -3.79
C VAL A 15 1.43 -5.31 -3.65
N PHE A 16 1.16 -4.93 -2.41
CA PHE A 16 0.18 -3.91 -2.05
C PHE A 16 0.87 -2.76 -1.32
N LEU A 17 0.53 -1.53 -1.67
CA LEU A 17 0.84 -0.37 -0.85
C LEU A 17 -0.36 -0.11 0.06
N ILE A 18 -0.17 -0.17 1.38
CA ILE A 18 -1.21 0.15 2.35
C ILE A 18 -0.86 1.42 3.13
N ILE A 19 -1.85 2.27 3.36
CA ILE A 19 -1.79 3.31 4.38
C ILE A 19 -2.92 3.04 5.37
N LYS A 20 -2.58 2.84 6.65
CA LYS A 20 -3.58 2.60 7.70
C LYS A 20 -4.38 3.86 8.06
N GLN A 21 -3.77 5.04 7.94
CA GLN A 21 -4.41 6.32 8.26
C GLN A 21 -5.36 6.83 7.17
N ASN A 22 -5.18 6.41 5.91
CA ASN A 22 -6.07 6.80 4.84
C ASN A 22 -6.17 5.66 3.81
N PRO A 23 -7.31 4.94 3.76
CA PRO A 23 -7.47 3.81 2.87
C PRO A 23 -7.53 4.20 1.39
N ARG A 24 -7.70 5.50 1.04
CA ARG A 24 -7.73 5.98 -0.36
C ARG A 24 -6.41 5.80 -1.10
N PHE A 25 -5.30 5.68 -0.38
CA PHE A 25 -3.98 5.41 -0.98
C PHE A 25 -3.63 3.92 -1.02
N LYS A 26 -4.60 3.02 -0.78
CA LYS A 26 -4.41 1.58 -1.01
C LYS A 26 -4.33 1.33 -2.52
N ALA A 27 -3.11 1.34 -3.04
CA ALA A 27 -2.85 1.01 -4.43
C ALA A 27 -2.32 -0.43 -4.55
N ARG A 28 -2.80 -1.15 -5.55
CA ARG A 28 -2.26 -2.46 -5.95
C ARG A 28 -1.19 -2.21 -7.00
N GLN A 29 -0.01 -2.82 -6.87
CA GLN A 29 0.92 -2.85 -7.99
C GLN A 29 0.44 -3.96 -8.94
N GLY A 30 -0.29 -3.52 -9.96
CA GLY A 30 -0.54 -4.17 -11.23
C GLY A 30 -0.26 -3.12 -12.30
#